data_AF-A0A2K0XV31-F1
#
_entry.id   AF-A0A2K0XV31-F1
#
_cell.length_a   1.000
_cell.length_b   1.000
_cell.length_c   1.000
_cell.angle_alpha   90.00
_cell.angle_beta   90.00
_cell.angle_gamma   90.00
#
_symmetry.space_group_name_H-M   'P 1'
#
loop_
_entity.id
_entity.type
_entity.pdbx_description
1 polymer ?
#
loop_
_entity_poly.entity_id
_entity_poly.type
_entity_poly.pdbx_seq_one_letter_code
_entity_poly.pdbx_strand_id
1 'polypeptide(L)'
;MKKFAIALLCTLPCATFAADWTPVFKPWEQCKSSSIVTKIDKAVIGTRADYQKYTDAYELASQNWHGDYDDPRYNDHLASYGVDDNLLVSKNALQGKFPTIPTQYRKDMGKAYITDGSHSSSIYIHVPLNNARLYGIPIKEYVAGFGLETESPRSYVNFGNISDAQLAKLKKIKLKSIYEEAFDVNISASFNRNEETGEVWFYDCTY
;
A
#
# COMPACT_ATOMS: atom_id res chain seq x y z
N MET A 1 -50.97 -41.16 13.66
CA MET A 1 -50.66 -39.71 13.49
C MET A 1 -49.13 -39.56 13.46
N LYS A 2 -48.53 -39.35 12.28
CA LYS A 2 -47.08 -39.18 12.11
C LYS A 2 -46.73 -37.72 12.39
N LYS A 3 -45.93 -37.46 13.42
CA LYS A 3 -45.43 -36.13 13.78
C LYS A 3 -44.21 -35.82 12.91
N PHE A 4 -44.32 -34.83 12.03
CA PHE A 4 -43.17 -34.28 11.32
C PHE A 4 -42.47 -33.27 12.24
N ALA A 5 -41.23 -33.57 12.62
CA ALA A 5 -40.35 -32.60 13.28
C ALA A 5 -39.77 -31.68 12.20
N ILE A 6 -40.16 -30.42 12.22
CA ILE A 6 -39.58 -29.37 11.38
C ILE A 6 -38.26 -28.96 12.04
N ALA A 7 -37.14 -29.43 11.49
CA ALA A 7 -35.81 -28.97 11.88
C ALA A 7 -35.61 -27.56 11.29
N LEU A 8 -35.66 -26.54 12.15
CA LEU A 8 -35.25 -25.17 11.80
C LEU A 8 -33.73 -25.17 11.55
N LEU A 9 -33.31 -25.13 10.29
CA LEU A 9 -31.92 -24.80 9.94
C LEU A 9 -31.70 -23.32 10.29
N CYS A 10 -31.07 -23.05 11.43
CA CYS A 10 -30.43 -21.76 11.69
C CYS A 10 -29.25 -21.61 10.72
N THR A 11 -29.47 -21.01 9.55
CA THR A 11 -28.38 -20.47 8.74
C THR A 11 -27.82 -19.28 9.49
N LEU A 12 -26.81 -19.51 10.34
CA LEU A 12 -26.02 -18.43 10.91
C LEU A 12 -25.47 -17.61 9.75
N PRO A 13 -25.81 -16.31 9.61
CA PRO A 13 -25.11 -15.48 8.66
C PRO A 13 -23.64 -15.54 9.05
N CYS A 14 -22.78 -16.00 8.14
CA CYS A 14 -21.34 -15.85 8.28
C CYS A 14 -21.08 -14.35 8.39
N ALA A 15 -21.03 -13.83 9.62
CA ALA A 15 -20.49 -12.52 9.87
C ALA A 15 -19.07 -12.58 9.32
N THR A 16 -18.84 -11.94 8.18
CA THR A 16 -17.50 -11.75 7.65
C THR A 16 -16.81 -10.80 8.61
N PHE A 17 -16.25 -11.35 9.68
CA PHE A 17 -15.48 -10.59 10.64
C PHE A 17 -14.34 -9.93 9.87
N ALA A 18 -14.27 -8.60 10.01
CA ALA A 18 -13.16 -7.80 9.55
C ALA A 18 -11.87 -8.45 10.04
N ALA A 19 -10.92 -8.73 9.12
CA ALA A 19 -9.68 -9.33 9.57
C ALA A 19 -8.93 -8.33 10.46
N ASP A 20 -8.33 -8.83 11.53
CA ASP A 20 -7.40 -8.03 12.33
C ASP A 20 -6.03 -8.04 11.63
N TRP A 21 -5.68 -6.91 11.03
CA TRP A 21 -4.40 -6.67 10.37
C TRP A 21 -3.32 -6.19 11.35
N THR A 22 -3.64 -6.05 12.65
CA THR A 22 -2.64 -5.71 13.67
C THR A 22 -1.42 -6.63 13.63
N PRO A 23 -1.54 -7.97 13.54
CA PRO A 23 -0.36 -8.84 13.45
C PRO A 23 0.50 -8.61 12.20
N VAL A 24 -0.09 -8.09 11.12
CA VAL A 24 0.62 -7.82 9.85
C VAL A 24 1.52 -6.60 9.98
N PHE A 25 1.03 -5.53 10.62
CA PHE A 25 1.72 -4.23 10.69
C PHE A 25 2.38 -3.94 12.05
N LYS A 26 2.07 -4.70 13.10
CA LYS A 26 2.68 -4.54 14.43
C LYS A 26 4.22 -4.52 14.43
N PRO A 27 4.92 -5.30 13.58
CA PRO A 27 6.38 -5.21 13.51
C PRO A 27 6.93 -3.82 13.17
N TRP A 28 6.15 -2.97 12.48
CA TRP A 28 6.54 -1.58 12.18
C TRP A 28 6.74 -0.75 13.45
N GLU A 29 6.05 -1.07 14.56
CA GLU A 29 6.28 -0.43 15.87
C GLU A 29 7.74 -0.56 16.35
N GLN A 30 8.49 -1.52 15.83
CA GLN A 30 9.89 -1.79 16.15
C GLN A 30 10.83 -1.62 14.95
N CYS A 31 10.41 -0.93 13.89
CA CYS A 31 11.17 -0.79 12.64
C CYS A 31 11.56 -2.14 12.03
N LYS A 32 10.60 -3.07 12.00
CA LYS A 32 10.76 -4.39 11.38
C LYS A 32 9.60 -4.64 10.42
N SER A 33 9.83 -5.40 9.35
CA SER A 33 8.77 -5.84 8.46
C SER A 33 8.28 -7.24 8.84
N SER A 34 6.98 -7.50 8.66
CA SER A 34 6.43 -8.85 8.79
C SER A 34 6.63 -9.63 7.49
N SER A 35 6.70 -10.96 7.57
CA SER A 35 6.75 -11.80 6.36
C SER A 35 5.51 -11.65 5.47
N ILE A 36 4.40 -11.13 6.01
CA ILE A 36 3.19 -10.85 5.24
C ILE A 36 3.34 -9.55 4.48
N VAL A 37 3.85 -8.47 5.09
CA VAL A 37 4.15 -7.20 4.40
C VAL A 37 5.12 -7.47 3.24
N THR A 38 6.21 -8.18 3.47
CA THR A 38 7.15 -8.55 2.40
C THR A 38 6.50 -9.36 1.27
N LYS A 39 5.48 -10.18 1.57
CA LYS A 39 4.72 -10.91 0.54
C LYS A 39 3.75 -10.00 -0.21
N ILE A 40 3.18 -9.00 0.46
CA ILE A 40 2.33 -7.99 -0.17
C ILE A 40 3.18 -7.17 -1.14
N ASP A 41 4.33 -6.66 -0.72
CA ASP A 41 5.26 -5.92 -1.58
C ASP A 41 5.58 -6.73 -2.84
N LYS A 42 6.05 -7.96 -2.68
CA LYS A 42 6.35 -8.85 -3.82
C LYS A 42 5.13 -9.18 -4.70
N ALA A 43 3.91 -9.10 -4.17
CA ALA A 43 2.70 -9.40 -4.91
C ALA A 43 2.14 -8.18 -5.65
N VAL A 44 2.40 -6.96 -5.18
CA VAL A 44 1.90 -5.72 -5.77
C VAL A 44 2.85 -5.16 -6.83
N ILE A 45 4.16 -5.36 -6.67
CA ILE A 45 5.19 -4.81 -7.55
C ILE A 45 5.30 -5.63 -8.83
N GLY A 46 5.56 -4.94 -9.94
CA GLY A 46 5.99 -5.55 -11.20
C GLY A 46 7.25 -6.39 -11.07
N THR A 47 7.60 -7.14 -12.11
CA THR A 47 8.84 -7.93 -12.07
C THR A 47 10.06 -7.03 -12.23
N ARG A 48 11.26 -7.52 -11.85
CA ARG A 48 12.52 -6.82 -12.14
C ARG A 48 12.69 -6.51 -13.63
N ALA A 49 12.21 -7.40 -14.51
CA ALA A 49 12.27 -7.19 -15.96
C ALA A 49 11.32 -6.08 -16.40
N ASP A 50 10.12 -6.00 -15.81
CA ASP A 50 9.17 -4.92 -16.10
C ASP A 50 9.71 -3.57 -15.57
N TYR A 51 10.33 -3.56 -14.39
CA TYR A 51 11.00 -2.39 -13.84
C TYR A 51 12.13 -1.90 -14.75
N GLN A 52 13.01 -2.80 -15.20
CA GLN A 52 14.10 -2.43 -16.13
C GLN A 52 13.57 -1.85 -17.43
N LYS A 53 12.52 -2.47 -18.00
CA LYS A 53 11.88 -1.97 -19.21
C LYS A 53 11.31 -0.55 -19.00
N TYR A 54 10.69 -0.32 -17.85
CA TYR A 54 10.20 1.00 -17.49
C TYR A 54 11.34 2.02 -17.39
N THR A 55 12.40 1.71 -16.65
CA THR A 55 13.53 2.64 -16.44
C THR A 55 14.26 2.95 -17.74
N ASP A 56 14.51 1.96 -18.58
CA ASP A 56 15.18 2.16 -19.88
C ASP A 56 14.38 3.12 -20.78
N ALA A 57 13.05 2.95 -20.83
CA ALA A 57 12.16 3.83 -21.59
C ALA A 57 12.13 5.25 -20.99
N TYR A 58 12.04 5.35 -19.66
CA TYR A 58 11.97 6.63 -18.95
C TYR A 58 13.26 7.45 -19.10
N GLU A 59 14.42 6.81 -18.95
CA GLU A 59 15.72 7.44 -19.13
C GLU A 59 15.89 7.94 -20.56
N LEU A 60 15.55 7.11 -21.55
CA LEU A 60 15.64 7.50 -22.96
C LEU A 60 14.69 8.66 -23.28
N ALA A 61 13.46 8.64 -22.77
CA ALA A 61 12.53 9.75 -22.95
C ALA A 61 13.06 11.04 -22.31
N SER A 62 13.54 10.96 -21.07
CA SER A 62 14.06 12.11 -20.32
C SER A 62 15.26 12.75 -21.00
N GLN A 63 16.20 11.95 -21.52
CA GLN A 63 17.37 12.45 -22.27
C GLN A 63 17.00 13.19 -23.56
N ASN A 64 15.86 12.86 -24.16
CA ASN A 64 15.37 13.48 -25.39
C ASN A 64 14.31 14.55 -25.15
N TRP A 65 14.01 14.89 -23.88
CA TRP A 65 13.12 15.98 -23.54
C TRP A 65 13.90 17.30 -23.41
N HIS A 66 13.44 18.33 -24.12
CA HIS A 66 14.04 19.67 -24.08
C HIS A 66 13.03 20.76 -23.65
N GLY A 67 11.84 20.35 -23.20
CA GLY A 67 10.80 21.23 -22.69
C GLY A 67 10.81 21.34 -21.18
N ASP A 68 9.78 21.98 -20.63
CA ASP A 68 9.52 21.98 -19.19
C ASP A 68 8.93 20.62 -18.76
N TYR A 69 9.31 20.10 -17.60
CA TYR A 69 8.73 18.87 -17.06
C TYR A 69 7.28 19.06 -16.60
N ASP A 70 6.88 20.31 -16.33
CA ASP A 70 5.50 20.68 -16.01
C ASP A 70 4.64 20.89 -17.28
N ASP A 71 5.23 20.72 -18.47
CA ASP A 71 4.47 20.80 -19.72
C ASP A 71 3.53 19.59 -19.83
N PRO A 72 2.22 19.78 -20.07
CA PRO A 72 1.27 18.66 -20.19
C PRO A 72 1.61 17.69 -21.33
N ARG A 73 2.44 18.11 -22.30
CA ARG A 73 2.94 17.25 -23.39
C ARG A 73 4.03 16.29 -22.94
N TYR A 74 4.62 16.47 -21.75
CA TYR A 74 5.66 15.59 -21.24
C TYR A 74 5.15 14.15 -21.08
N ASN A 75 3.91 13.96 -20.63
CA ASN A 75 3.31 12.63 -20.52
C ASN A 75 3.09 11.96 -21.89
N ASP A 76 2.66 12.72 -22.90
CA ASP A 76 2.55 12.22 -24.27
C ASP A 76 3.92 11.85 -24.84
N HIS A 77 4.96 12.63 -24.51
CA HIS A 77 6.35 12.33 -24.84
C HIS A 77 6.82 11.04 -24.19
N LEU A 78 6.65 10.87 -22.87
CA LEU A 78 6.96 9.63 -22.16
C LEU A 78 6.27 8.41 -22.81
N ALA A 79 4.98 8.52 -23.10
CA ALA A 79 4.21 7.47 -23.76
C ALA A 79 4.75 7.12 -25.15
N SER A 80 5.26 8.09 -25.91
CA SER A 80 5.85 7.86 -27.24
C SER A 80 7.13 7.01 -27.21
N TYR A 81 7.82 6.97 -26.06
CA TYR A 81 8.98 6.11 -25.80
C TYR A 81 8.60 4.78 -25.13
N GLY A 82 7.31 4.52 -24.92
CA GLY A 82 6.83 3.28 -24.32
C GLY A 82 6.93 3.22 -22.80
N VAL A 83 7.02 4.37 -22.14
CA VAL A 83 6.86 4.47 -20.67
C VAL A 83 5.41 4.12 -20.33
N ASP A 84 5.23 3.09 -19.49
CA ASP A 84 3.93 2.57 -19.07
C ASP A 84 4.01 2.20 -17.59
N ASP A 85 3.40 3.02 -16.72
CA ASP A 85 3.42 2.83 -15.27
C ASP A 85 2.83 1.47 -14.86
N ASN A 86 1.95 0.88 -15.68
CA ASN A 86 1.41 -0.45 -15.40
C ASN A 86 2.48 -1.54 -15.37
N LEU A 87 3.67 -1.30 -15.93
CA LEU A 87 4.83 -2.20 -15.79
C LEU A 87 5.32 -2.27 -14.34
N LEU A 88 5.08 -1.25 -13.53
CA LEU A 88 5.52 -1.19 -12.14
C LEU A 88 4.57 -1.92 -11.19
N VAL A 89 3.39 -2.32 -11.67
CA VAL A 89 2.40 -3.09 -10.90
C VAL A 89 2.28 -4.50 -11.44
N SER A 90 2.21 -5.46 -10.54
CA SER A 90 1.88 -6.84 -10.87
C SER A 90 0.53 -6.95 -11.57
N LYS A 91 0.51 -7.64 -12.72
CA LYS A 91 -0.74 -7.96 -13.45
C LYS A 91 -1.78 -8.68 -12.57
N ASN A 92 -1.32 -9.50 -11.63
CA ASN A 92 -2.22 -10.15 -10.67
C ASN A 92 -2.85 -9.13 -9.71
N ALA A 93 -2.06 -8.18 -9.22
CA ALA A 93 -2.54 -7.12 -8.33
C ALA A 93 -3.56 -6.20 -9.03
N LEU A 94 -3.31 -5.81 -10.30
CA LEU A 94 -4.29 -5.07 -11.13
C LEU A 94 -5.62 -5.83 -11.29
N GLN A 95 -5.57 -7.16 -11.25
CA GLN A 95 -6.76 -8.03 -11.29
C GLN A 95 -7.36 -8.33 -9.91
N GLY A 96 -6.78 -7.79 -8.81
CA GLY A 96 -7.21 -8.07 -7.43
C GLY A 96 -6.89 -9.49 -6.96
N LYS A 97 -5.85 -10.13 -7.53
CA LYS A 97 -5.45 -11.50 -7.22
C LYS A 97 -4.14 -11.50 -6.44
N PHE A 98 -4.18 -12.05 -5.22
CA PHE A 98 -3.00 -12.15 -4.35
C PHE A 98 -2.80 -13.58 -3.84
N PRO A 99 -2.41 -14.54 -4.70
CA PRO A 99 -2.39 -15.96 -4.37
C PRO A 99 -1.41 -16.33 -3.25
N THR A 100 -0.35 -15.54 -3.07
CA THR A 100 0.69 -15.74 -2.04
C THR A 100 0.28 -15.22 -0.65
N ILE A 101 -0.80 -14.44 -0.57
CA ILE A 101 -1.27 -13.84 0.68
C ILE A 101 -2.21 -14.81 1.41
N PRO A 102 -2.07 -15.00 2.74
CA PRO A 102 -2.96 -15.86 3.50
C PRO A 102 -4.43 -15.47 3.30
N THR A 103 -5.31 -16.47 3.13
CA THR A 103 -6.72 -16.27 2.76
C THR A 103 -7.46 -15.29 3.68
N GLN A 104 -7.13 -15.29 4.97
CA GLN A 104 -7.75 -14.42 5.97
C GLN A 104 -7.51 -12.92 5.72
N TYR A 105 -6.40 -12.55 5.10
CA TYR A 105 -6.09 -11.16 4.72
C TYR A 105 -6.46 -10.89 3.26
N ARG A 106 -6.20 -11.88 2.39
CA ARG A 106 -6.47 -11.80 0.95
C ARG A 106 -7.90 -11.39 0.62
N LYS A 107 -8.87 -11.88 1.40
CA LYS A 107 -10.31 -11.58 1.21
C LYS A 107 -10.64 -10.08 1.33
N ASP A 108 -9.80 -9.31 2.00
CA ASP A 108 -10.00 -7.86 2.20
C ASP A 108 -9.40 -7.04 1.05
N MET A 109 -8.47 -7.62 0.27
CA MET A 109 -7.68 -6.90 -0.74
C MET A 109 -8.45 -6.71 -2.06
N GLY A 110 -8.51 -5.45 -2.51
CA GLY A 110 -9.11 -5.04 -3.79
C GLY A 110 -8.13 -5.05 -4.96
N LYS A 111 -8.59 -4.56 -6.12
CA LYS A 111 -7.73 -4.35 -7.29
C LYS A 111 -6.74 -3.22 -7.01
N ALA A 112 -5.46 -3.46 -7.30
CA ALA A 112 -4.45 -2.44 -7.19
C ALA A 112 -4.61 -1.38 -8.30
N TYR A 113 -4.22 -0.14 -8.00
CA TYR A 113 -4.15 0.95 -8.97
C TYR A 113 -2.96 1.86 -8.64
N ILE A 114 -2.56 2.66 -9.61
CA ILE A 114 -1.43 3.58 -9.50
C ILE A 114 -1.96 5.00 -9.33
N THR A 115 -1.29 5.79 -8.50
CA THR A 115 -1.34 7.24 -8.61
C THR A 115 0.07 7.78 -8.78
N ASP A 116 0.20 8.77 -9.66
CA ASP A 116 1.45 9.51 -9.80
C ASP A 116 1.61 10.43 -8.60
N GLY A 117 2.76 10.33 -7.92
CA GLY A 117 3.23 11.45 -7.13
C GLY A 117 3.44 12.61 -8.10
N SER A 118 2.67 13.69 -7.94
CA SER A 118 2.74 14.87 -8.79
C SER A 118 4.20 15.23 -9.16
N HIS A 119 4.58 14.99 -10.41
CA HIS A 119 5.79 15.48 -11.08
C HIS A 119 7.16 15.08 -10.48
N SER A 120 7.26 14.08 -9.59
CA SER A 120 8.56 13.75 -8.99
C SER A 120 8.72 12.27 -8.72
N SER A 121 9.34 11.55 -9.66
CA SER A 121 10.15 10.32 -9.46
C SER A 121 9.60 9.22 -8.53
N SER A 122 8.32 9.27 -8.17
CA SER A 122 7.72 8.50 -7.08
C SER A 122 6.34 8.04 -7.50
N ILE A 123 6.17 6.73 -7.52
CA ILE A 123 4.96 6.06 -8.01
C ILE A 123 4.32 5.33 -6.85
N TYR A 124 3.02 5.55 -6.64
CA TYR A 124 2.30 4.96 -5.52
C TYR A 124 1.33 3.90 -6.00
N ILE A 125 1.54 2.67 -5.55
CA ILE A 125 0.67 1.53 -5.81
C ILE A 125 -0.29 1.38 -4.63
N HIS A 126 -1.56 1.63 -4.89
CA HIS A 126 -2.63 1.54 -3.90
C HIS A 126 -3.31 0.18 -3.97
N VAL A 127 -3.58 -0.42 -2.81
CA VAL A 127 -4.37 -1.64 -2.67
C VAL A 127 -5.51 -1.38 -1.66
N PRO A 128 -6.76 -1.23 -2.14
CA PRO A 128 -7.92 -1.07 -1.26
C PRO A 128 -8.08 -2.25 -0.30
N LEU A 129 -8.51 -1.98 0.93
CA LEU A 129 -8.73 -2.96 1.98
C LEU A 129 -10.16 -2.85 2.53
N ASN A 130 -11.10 -3.63 1.98
CA ASN A 130 -12.54 -3.40 2.15
C ASN A 130 -13.11 -3.76 3.52
N ASN A 131 -12.47 -4.67 4.26
CA ASN A 131 -12.95 -5.16 5.56
C ASN A 131 -11.79 -5.29 6.56
N ALA A 132 -10.72 -4.52 6.39
CA ALA A 132 -9.53 -4.64 7.22
C ALA A 132 -9.60 -3.70 8.43
N ARG A 133 -9.03 -4.13 9.56
CA ARG A 133 -8.86 -3.29 10.75
C ARG A 133 -7.44 -3.39 11.29
N LEU A 134 -6.89 -2.26 11.72
CA LEU A 134 -5.60 -2.15 12.41
C LEU A 134 -5.83 -1.48 13.77
N TYR A 135 -5.43 -2.14 14.87
CA TYR A 135 -5.75 -1.74 16.26
C TYR A 135 -7.26 -1.54 16.52
N GLY A 136 -8.07 -2.31 15.79
CA GLY A 136 -9.54 -2.25 15.81
C GLY A 136 -10.13 -1.07 15.02
N ILE A 137 -9.33 -0.24 14.37
CA ILE A 137 -9.77 0.90 13.56
C ILE A 137 -9.79 0.46 12.08
N PRO A 138 -10.83 0.75 11.30
CA PRO A 138 -10.86 0.45 9.87
C PRO A 138 -9.65 1.04 9.14
N ILE A 139 -9.10 0.29 8.19
CA ILE A 139 -8.10 0.81 7.25
C ILE A 139 -8.66 0.79 5.84
N LYS A 140 -8.35 1.83 5.07
CA LYS A 140 -8.86 2.08 3.73
C LYS A 140 -8.03 1.34 2.68
N GLU A 141 -6.72 1.38 2.82
CA GLU A 141 -5.79 0.85 1.81
C GLU A 141 -4.39 0.62 2.38
N TYR A 142 -3.66 -0.27 1.72
CA TYR A 142 -2.21 -0.38 1.79
C TYR A 142 -1.61 0.35 0.59
N VAL A 143 -0.51 1.06 0.78
CA VAL A 143 0.19 1.73 -0.30
C VAL A 143 1.67 1.35 -0.27
N ALA A 144 2.20 1.00 -1.44
CA ALA A 144 3.62 0.81 -1.69
C ALA A 144 4.10 1.90 -2.65
N GLY A 145 4.97 2.77 -2.19
CA GLY A 145 5.60 3.85 -2.96
C GLY A 145 6.98 3.44 -3.48
N PHE A 146 7.26 3.73 -4.74
CA PHE A 146 8.52 3.44 -5.42
C PHE A 146 9.16 4.74 -5.86
N GLY A 147 10.34 5.05 -5.35
CA GLY A 147 11.20 6.03 -5.98
C GLY A 147 11.93 5.40 -7.16
N LEU A 148 12.02 6.07 -8.31
CA LEU A 148 12.83 5.63 -9.45
C LEU A 148 14.32 5.53 -9.09
N GLU A 149 14.74 6.25 -8.05
CA GLU A 149 16.11 6.25 -7.51
C GLU A 149 16.30 5.29 -6.33
N THR A 150 15.21 4.75 -5.78
CA THR A 150 15.25 3.91 -4.57
C THR A 150 14.55 2.58 -4.83
N GLU A 151 15.31 1.50 -4.96
CA GLU A 151 14.77 0.14 -5.16
C GLU A 151 13.94 -0.38 -3.96
N SER A 152 13.90 0.35 -2.85
CA SER A 152 13.15 -0.02 -1.65
C SER A 152 11.81 0.70 -1.57
N PRO A 153 10.68 -0.03 -1.58
CA PRO A 153 9.38 0.60 -1.45
C PRO A 153 9.18 1.22 -0.07
N ARG A 154 8.78 2.49 -0.04
CA ARG A 154 8.17 3.07 1.15
C ARG A 154 6.77 2.52 1.30
N SER A 155 6.46 1.94 2.45
CA SER A 155 5.17 1.28 2.66
C SER A 155 4.38 1.95 3.77
N TYR A 156 3.08 2.14 3.55
CA TYR A 156 2.22 2.78 4.54
C TYR A 156 0.77 2.32 4.45
N VAL A 157 0.04 2.48 5.55
CA VAL A 157 -1.36 2.13 5.68
C VAL A 157 -2.20 3.39 5.85
N ASN A 158 -3.20 3.57 5.00
CA ASN A 158 -4.15 4.67 5.13
C ASN A 158 -5.36 4.20 5.95
N PHE A 159 -5.69 4.94 7.01
CA PHE A 159 -6.92 4.75 7.78
C PHE A 159 -8.12 5.51 7.16
N GLY A 160 -7.87 6.39 6.19
CA GLY A 160 -8.80 7.41 5.76
C GLY A 160 -9.07 8.42 6.87
N ASN A 161 -10.26 9.01 6.84
CA ASN A 161 -10.70 9.92 7.89
C ASN A 161 -11.14 9.15 9.15
N ILE A 162 -10.44 9.38 10.26
CA ILE A 162 -10.78 8.84 11.58
C ILE A 162 -10.98 9.96 12.59
N SER A 163 -11.76 9.67 13.64
CA SER A 163 -11.99 10.61 14.73
C SER A 163 -10.70 10.93 15.50
N ASP A 164 -10.65 12.10 16.13
CA ASP A 164 -9.51 12.49 16.98
C ASP A 164 -9.32 11.53 18.16
N ALA A 165 -10.40 10.94 18.68
CA ALA A 165 -10.32 9.90 19.71
C ALA A 165 -9.61 8.63 19.21
N GLN A 166 -9.87 8.23 17.95
CA GLN A 166 -9.17 7.11 17.32
C GLN A 166 -7.70 7.44 17.06
N LEU A 167 -7.40 8.63 16.54
CA LEU A 167 -6.02 9.08 16.35
C LEU A 167 -5.25 9.17 17.68
N ALA A 168 -5.88 9.70 18.73
CA ALA A 168 -5.28 9.75 20.07
C ALA A 168 -5.02 8.33 20.63
N LYS A 169 -5.86 7.34 20.31
CA LYS A 169 -5.60 5.93 20.65
C LYS A 169 -4.38 5.40 19.90
N LEU A 170 -4.25 5.68 18.60
CA LEU A 170 -3.08 5.28 17.81
C LEU A 170 -1.79 5.91 18.35
N LYS A 171 -1.80 7.22 18.66
CA LYS A 171 -0.65 7.95 19.22
C LYS A 171 -0.18 7.46 20.60
N LYS A 172 -0.95 6.62 21.29
CA LYS A 172 -0.53 5.97 22.55
C LYS A 172 0.33 4.72 22.33
N ILE A 173 0.38 4.19 21.11
CA ILE A 173 1.23 3.05 20.75
C ILE A 173 2.69 3.52 20.80
N LYS A 174 3.54 2.76 21.50
CA LYS A 174 4.96 3.09 21.63
C LYS A 174 5.71 2.65 20.38
N LEU A 175 6.13 3.62 19.57
CA LEU A 175 6.93 3.40 18.37
C LEU A 175 8.41 3.58 18.72
N LYS A 176 9.25 2.63 18.32
CA LYS A 176 10.71 2.76 18.46
C LYS A 176 11.27 3.56 17.29
N SER A 177 12.33 4.32 17.56
CA SER A 177 13.21 4.85 16.53
C SER A 177 14.44 3.95 16.39
N ILE A 178 15.00 3.95 15.19
CA ILE A 178 16.35 3.46 14.91
C ILE A 178 17.17 4.63 14.38
N TYR A 179 18.48 4.59 14.62
CA TYR A 179 19.41 5.56 14.08
C TYR A 179 19.96 5.02 12.76
N GLU A 180 19.84 5.80 11.70
CA GLU A 180 20.31 5.47 10.36
C GLU A 180 21.61 6.21 10.07
N GLU A 181 22.73 5.49 10.13
CA GLU A 181 24.09 6.06 10.05
C GLU A 181 24.35 6.75 8.70
N ALA A 182 23.79 6.22 7.61
CA ALA A 182 23.99 6.77 6.27
C ALA A 182 23.48 8.21 6.11
N PHE A 183 22.54 8.63 6.95
CA PHE A 183 21.88 9.93 6.87
C PHE A 183 22.01 10.76 8.15
N ASP A 184 22.63 10.24 9.21
CA ASP A 184 22.73 10.89 10.53
C ASP A 184 21.35 11.34 11.07
N VAL A 185 20.36 10.44 11.00
CA VAL A 185 18.99 10.72 11.45
C VAL A 185 18.41 9.57 12.26
N ASN A 186 17.46 9.90 13.15
CA ASN A 186 16.59 8.91 13.77
C ASN A 186 15.32 8.74 12.94
N ILE A 187 15.07 7.53 12.46
CA ILE A 187 13.85 7.17 11.74
C ILE A 187 12.93 6.34 12.64
N SER A 188 11.63 6.61 12.57
CA SER A 188 10.62 5.88 13.32
C SER A 188 9.34 5.78 12.52
N ALA A 189 8.63 4.67 12.70
CA ALA A 189 7.25 4.53 12.25
C ALA A 189 6.41 5.64 12.89
N SER A 190 5.36 6.09 12.21
CA SER A 190 4.58 7.23 12.70
C SER A 190 3.12 7.19 12.24
N PHE A 191 2.22 7.65 13.12
CA PHE A 191 0.83 7.92 12.78
C PHE A 191 0.64 9.41 12.53
N ASN A 192 0.51 9.81 11.27
CA ASN A 192 0.38 11.22 10.89
C ASN A 192 -0.98 11.48 10.26
N ARG A 193 -1.52 12.68 10.50
CA ARG A 193 -2.70 13.18 9.80
C ARG A 193 -2.21 14.10 8.70
N ASN A 194 -2.63 13.87 7.46
CA ASN A 194 -2.43 14.81 6.38
C ASN A 194 -3.32 16.04 6.65
N GLU A 195 -2.72 17.23 6.68
CA GLU A 195 -3.42 18.48 7.05
C GLU A 195 -4.42 18.93 5.98
N GLU A 196 -4.18 18.60 4.71
CA GLU A 196 -5.02 18.98 3.58
C GLU A 196 -6.23 18.04 3.44
N THR A 197 -6.00 16.74 3.53
CA THR A 197 -7.05 15.72 3.29
C THR A 197 -7.74 15.25 4.56
N GLY A 198 -7.12 15.46 5.73
CA GLY A 198 -7.57 14.93 7.01
C GLY A 198 -7.32 13.43 7.22
N GLU A 199 -6.79 12.75 6.20
CA GLU A 199 -6.55 11.30 6.26
C GLU A 199 -5.40 10.96 7.20
N VAL A 200 -5.53 9.84 7.93
CA VAL A 200 -4.50 9.36 8.84
C VAL A 200 -3.73 8.21 8.22
N TRP A 201 -2.41 8.28 8.30
CA TRP A 201 -1.48 7.34 7.72
C TRP A 201 -0.58 6.74 8.79
N PHE A 202 -0.28 5.44 8.67
CA PHE A 202 0.78 4.78 9.41
C PHE A 202 1.94 4.47 8.48
N TYR A 203 3.03 5.19 8.68
CA TYR A 203 4.29 5.01 7.95
C TYR A 203 5.16 3.99 8.67
N ASP A 204 5.86 3.15 7.89
CA ASP A 204 6.92 2.30 8.42
C ASP A 204 8.20 3.09 8.72
N CYS A 205 9.28 2.40 9.08
CA CYS A 205 10.58 3.02 9.34
C CYS A 205 11.47 3.02 8.09
N THR A 206 11.01 3.62 6.99
CA THR A 206 11.83 3.76 5.77
C THR A 206 12.16 5.23 5.50
N TYR A 207 13.39 5.46 5.03
CA TYR A 207 13.86 6.73 4.47
C TYR A 207 13.93 6.58 2.95
#